data_AF-A0A4Z1CNS5-F1
#
_entry.id   AF-A0A4Z1CNS5-F1
#
_cell.length_a   1.000
_cell.length_b   1.000
_cell.length_c   1.000
_cell.angle_alpha   90.00
_cell.angle_beta   90.00
_cell.angle_gamma   90.00
#
_symmetry.space_group_name_H-M   'P 1'
#
loop_
_entity.id
_entity.type
_entity.pdbx_description
1 polymer ?
#
loop_
_entity_poly.entity_id
_entity_poly.type
_entity_poly.pdbx_seq_one_letter_code
_entity_poly.pdbx_strand_id
1 'polypeptide(L)' 'MLLRGVESVQDADGTVHPVERPVVALCRCDKSSRLPWCDGTHKVIPR' A
#
# COMPACT_ATOMS: atom_id res chain seq x y z
N MET A 1 5.51 -0.56 -4.33
CA MET A 1 5.23 0.27 -5.53
C MET A 1 4.91 1.67 -5.07
N LEU A 2 5.44 2.73 -5.68
CA LEU A 2 5.19 4.11 -5.24
C LEU A 2 4.09 4.75 -6.10
N LEU A 3 3.11 5.37 -5.45
CA LEU A 3 2.08 6.19 -6.07
C LEU A 3 2.27 7.65 -5.67
N ARG A 4 1.95 8.57 -6.57
CA ARG A 4 2.10 10.03 -6.38
C ARG A 4 0.83 10.74 -6.81
N GLY A 5 0.38 11.71 -6.03
CA GLY A 5 -0.77 12.55 -6.37
C GLY A 5 -2.10 11.81 -6.54
N VAL A 6 -2.22 10.61 -5.95
CA VAL A 6 -3.46 9.84 -5.95
C VAL A 6 -4.31 10.24 -4.76
N GLU A 7 -5.63 10.32 -4.95
CA GLU A 7 -6.59 10.68 -3.88
C GLU A 7 -7.08 9.46 -3.10
N SER A 8 -7.17 8.30 -3.77
CA SER A 8 -7.58 7.04 -3.14
C SER A 8 -7.06 5.83 -3.92
N VAL A 9 -7.09 4.66 -3.28
CA VAL A 9 -6.80 3.36 -3.89
C VAL A 9 -7.96 2.41 -3.59
N GLN A 10 -8.51 1.76 -4.61
CA GLN A 10 -9.51 0.71 -4.44
C GLN A 10 -8.85 -0.66 -4.45
N ASP A 11 -9.22 -1.53 -3.51
CA ASP A 11 -8.76 -2.93 -3.48
C ASP A 11 -9.67 -3.89 -4.24
N ALA A 12 -9.32 -5.19 -4.25
CA ALA A 12 -10.05 -6.22 -4.98
C ALA A 12 -11.46 -6.47 -4.42
N ASP A 13 -11.69 -6.18 -3.14
CA ASP A 13 -13.00 -6.29 -2.50
C ASP A 13 -13.86 -5.04 -2.75
N GLY A 14 -13.33 -4.05 -3.46
CA GLY A 14 -13.98 -2.80 -3.77
C GLY A 14 -13.85 -1.74 -2.67
N THR A 15 -13.09 -2.01 -1.60
CA THR A 15 -12.89 -1.06 -0.50
C THR A 15 -12.00 0.09 -0.96
N VAL A 16 -12.41 1.31 -0.65
CA VAL A 16 -11.69 2.54 -1.01
C VAL A 16 -10.84 3.00 0.16
N HIS A 17 -9.53 3.11 -0.08
CA HIS A 17 -8.54 3.56 0.88
C HIS A 17 -8.12 5.00 0.55
N PRO A 18 -8.48 6.00 1.37
CA PRO A 18 -8.12 7.39 1.10
C PRO A 18 -6.61 7.61 1.26
N VAL A 19 -6.07 8.53 0.46
CA VAL A 19 -4.66 8.90 0.49
C VAL A 19 -4.50 10.32 1.01
N GLU A 20 -3.88 10.44 2.18
CA GLU A 20 -3.68 11.72 2.86
C GLU A 20 -2.31 12.37 2.55
N ARG A 21 -1.42 11.64 1.87
CA ARG A 21 -0.03 12.06 1.62
C ARG A 21 0.23 12.20 0.13
N PRO A 22 1.06 13.17 -0.32
CA PRO A 22 1.39 13.36 -1.73
C PRO A 22 2.03 12.12 -2.39
N VAL A 23 2.67 11.26 -1.59
CA VAL A 23 3.32 10.03 -2.03
C VAL A 23 3.01 8.94 -1.03
N VAL A 24 2.55 7.79 -1.52
CA VAL A 24 2.29 6.58 -0.75
C VAL A 24 2.95 5.37 -1.40
N ALA A 25 3.20 4.33 -0.60
CA ALA A 25 3.75 3.08 -1.09
C ALA A 25 2.69 1.97 -0.97
N LEU A 26 2.36 1.32 -2.08
CA LEU A 26 1.52 0.12 -2.11
C LEU A 26 2.34 -1.14 -1.86
N CYS A 27 1.77 -2.01 -1.04
CA CYS A 27 2.27 -3.36 -0.79
C CYS A 27 2.15 -4.21 -2.06
N ARG A 28 3.16 -5.04 -2.30
CA ARG A 28 3.18 -6.04 -3.39
C ARG A 28 3.71 -7.40 -2.94
N CYS A 29 3.86 -7.59 -1.64
CA CYS A 29 4.36 -8.83 -1.04
C CYS A 29 3.29 -9.53 -0.19
N ASP A 30 2.14 -8.89 0.01
CA ASP A 30 1.00 -9.39 0.79
C ASP A 30 1.32 -9.73 2.27
N LYS A 31 2.45 -9.23 2.79
CA LYS A 31 2.86 -9.42 4.19
C LYS A 31 2.79 -8.15 5.04
N SER A 32 2.31 -7.04 4.49
CA SER A 32 2.15 -5.81 5.25
C SER A 32 1.07 -5.98 6.32
N SER A 33 1.31 -5.45 7.51
CA SER A 33 0.30 -5.33 8.56
C SER A 33 -0.71 -4.20 8.32
N ARG A 34 -0.46 -3.38 7.28
CA ARG A 34 -1.22 -2.16 6.95
C ARG A 34 -1.73 -2.18 5.51
N LEU A 35 -2.13 -3.34 5.00
CA LEU A 35 -2.69 -3.44 3.64
C LEU A 35 -3.76 -2.36 3.40
N PRO A 36 -3.79 -1.73 2.21
CA PRO A 36 -2.98 -2.00 1.02
C PRO A 36 -1.59 -1.32 1.03
N TRP A 37 -1.26 -0.60 2.11
CA TRP A 37 -0.04 0.17 2.22
C TRP A 37 1.18 -0.69 2.56
N CYS A 38 2.34 -0.29 2.05
CA CYS A 38 3.61 -0.90 2.38
C CYS A 38 4.14 -0.33 3.70
N ASP A 39 4.37 -1.19 4.68
CA ASP A 39 4.98 -0.86 5.98
C ASP A 39 6.48 -1.21 6.07
N GLY A 40 7.04 -1.79 5.01
CA GLY A 40 8.45 -2.19 4.95
C GLY A 40 8.72 -3.63 5.39
N THR A 41 7.71 -4.42 5.76
CA THR A 41 7.86 -5.82 6.18
C THR A 41 8.69 -6.64 5.18
N HIS A 42 8.51 -6.43 3.87
CA HIS A 42 9.26 -7.11 2.81
C HIS A 42 10.80 -6.97 2.88
N LYS A 43 11.32 -6.04 3.68
CA LYS A 43 12.77 -5.86 3.86
C LYS A 43 13.38 -6.84 4.86
N VAL A 44 12.55 -7.42 5.74
CA VAL A 44 13.00 -8.24 6.87
C VAL A 44 12.49 -9.68 6.79
N ILE A 45 11.79 -10.05 5.72
CA ILE A 45 11.31 -11.41 5.47
C ILE A 45 11.85 -11.92 4.12
N PRO A 46 11.99 -13.25 3.96
CA PRO A 46 12.23 -13.85 2.65
C PRO A 46 11.11 -13.50 1.68
N ARG A 47 11.47 -13.33 0.41
CA ARG A 47 10.55 -12.98 -0.66
C ARG A 47 9.84 -14.21 -1.21
#